data_AF-A0AAD8ZWL1-F1
#
_entry.id   AF-A0AAD8ZWL1-F1
#
_cell.length_a   1.000
_cell.length_b   1.000
_cell.length_c   1.000
_cell.angle_alpha   90.00
_cell.angle_beta   90.00
_cell.angle_gamma   90.00
#
_symmetry.space_group_name_H-M   'P 1'
#
loop_
_entity.id
_entity.type
_entity.pdbx_description
1 polymer ?
#
loop_
_entity_poly.entity_id
_entity_poly.type
_entity_poly.pdbx_seq_one_letter_code
_entity_poly.pdbx_strand_id
1 'polypeptide(L)'
;MKLCFCCMAFISILDAPSAPSMQCPGILAEGIAVSLVCAVVHSCPEAAPALHWSSIRAEQTIAQPQSRRLLQNGWEERVVLNLLPSSGSHGEVLRCSAVFPSGLSQFGPECRLVVDYAPKNVTVNVSSPLDSVLEGNTVILSCQADSHPAPHTFSWFQWAAGREQLLTAQRGHELYINKIIREPGQYWCQAENTMGIAHSQPLLLDVL
;
A
#
# COMPACT_ATOMS: atom_id res chain seq x y z
N MET A 1 -16.20 -1.23 36.04
CA MET A 1 -16.10 -2.06 37.26
C MET A 1 -15.25 -3.27 36.91
N LYS A 2 -14.00 -3.31 37.38
CA LYS A 2 -13.04 -4.42 37.26
C LYS A 2 -13.46 -5.51 38.26
N LEU A 3 -13.66 -6.74 37.80
CA LEU A 3 -13.77 -7.91 38.65
C LEU A 3 -13.09 -9.10 37.96
N CYS A 4 -12.02 -9.61 38.56
CA CYS A 4 -11.66 -11.01 38.47
C CYS A 4 -10.92 -11.37 39.77
N PHE A 5 -11.57 -12.17 40.61
CA PHE A 5 -11.03 -12.65 41.88
C PHE A 5 -10.30 -13.98 41.63
N CYS A 6 -9.07 -14.11 42.12
CA CYS A 6 -8.75 -15.21 43.03
C CYS A 6 -7.47 -14.92 43.84
N CYS A 7 -7.59 -15.15 45.15
CA CYS A 7 -6.58 -15.11 46.22
C CYS A 7 -6.22 -13.74 46.84
N MET A 8 -7.01 -13.40 47.88
CA MET A 8 -6.59 -12.70 49.12
C MET A 8 -5.52 -11.61 48.99
N ALA A 9 -5.86 -10.44 48.45
CA ALA A 9 -5.14 -9.19 48.73
C ALA A 9 -5.99 -7.95 48.39
N PHE A 10 -5.78 -6.87 49.13
CA PHE A 10 -6.55 -5.63 49.15
C PHE A 10 -6.77 -4.99 47.77
N ILE A 11 -7.97 -4.40 47.60
CA ILE A 11 -8.54 -3.88 46.35
C ILE A 11 -8.10 -2.43 46.08
N SER A 12 -7.63 -2.15 44.86
CA SER A 12 -7.67 -0.80 44.26
C SER A 12 -8.45 -0.83 42.93
N ILE A 13 -9.42 0.08 42.82
CA ILE A 13 -10.35 0.25 41.69
C ILE A 13 -9.71 1.25 40.69
N LEU A 14 -10.08 1.15 39.39
CA LEU A 14 -9.83 2.07 38.25
C LEU A 14 -8.64 1.75 37.30
N ASP A 15 -8.78 0.81 36.37
CA ASP A 15 -8.28 1.07 35.00
C ASP A 15 -9.17 0.38 33.97
N ALA A 16 -9.29 0.95 32.79
CA ALA A 16 -9.84 0.26 31.63
C ALA A 16 -8.96 -0.94 31.24
N PRO A 17 -9.50 -1.98 30.58
CA PRO A 17 -8.69 -3.07 30.04
C PRO A 17 -7.57 -2.53 29.13
N SER A 18 -6.41 -3.18 29.12
CA SER A 18 -5.29 -2.74 28.29
C SER A 18 -5.61 -2.87 26.81
N ALA A 19 -5.21 -1.88 26.03
CA ALA A 19 -5.26 -1.97 24.57
C ALA A 19 -4.23 -2.97 24.05
N PRO A 20 -4.52 -3.67 22.93
CA PRO A 20 -3.53 -4.54 22.31
C PRO A 20 -2.38 -3.71 21.74
N SER A 21 -1.17 -4.24 21.85
CA SER A 21 0.04 -3.71 21.24
C SER A 21 0.28 -4.34 19.87
N MET A 22 0.79 -3.52 18.95
CA MET A 22 1.21 -3.89 17.61
C MET A 22 2.35 -2.96 17.21
N GLN A 23 3.37 -3.50 16.54
CA GLN A 23 4.37 -2.70 15.87
C GLN A 23 3.95 -2.49 14.41
N CYS A 24 3.91 -1.24 13.95
CA CYS A 24 3.64 -1.00 12.54
C CYS A 24 4.75 -1.62 11.69
N PRO A 25 4.39 -2.37 10.63
CA PRO A 25 5.38 -2.73 9.63
C PRO A 25 5.97 -1.44 9.07
N GLY A 26 7.28 -1.41 8.88
CA GLY A 26 7.92 -0.34 8.13
C GLY A 26 7.50 -0.40 6.65
N ILE A 27 8.42 -0.03 5.77
CA ILE A 27 8.22 -0.19 4.34
C ILE A 27 8.23 -1.70 4.01
N LEU A 28 7.17 -2.17 3.39
CA LEU A 28 7.02 -3.55 2.91
C LEU A 28 7.37 -3.63 1.43
N ALA A 29 7.80 -4.79 0.96
CA ALA A 29 7.99 -5.03 -0.47
C ALA A 29 6.85 -5.93 -1.00
N GLU A 30 6.33 -5.62 -2.18
CA GLU A 30 5.33 -6.45 -2.86
C GLU A 30 5.82 -7.90 -3.03
N GLY A 31 4.95 -8.86 -2.72
CA GLY A 31 5.24 -10.29 -2.88
C GLY A 31 6.19 -10.89 -1.82
N ILE A 32 6.69 -10.10 -0.86
CA ILE A 32 7.49 -10.63 0.25
C ILE A 32 6.61 -10.78 1.49
N ALA A 33 6.33 -12.03 1.87
CA ALA A 33 5.48 -12.34 3.01
C ALA A 33 6.10 -11.84 4.33
N VAL A 34 5.26 -11.28 5.20
CA VAL A 34 5.63 -10.82 6.54
C VAL A 34 4.65 -11.33 7.59
N SER A 35 5.12 -11.46 8.84
CA SER A 35 4.29 -11.83 9.98
C SER A 35 4.17 -10.65 10.94
N LEU A 36 2.94 -10.21 11.17
CA LEU A 36 2.62 -9.14 12.10
C LEU A 36 2.04 -9.74 13.37
N VAL A 37 2.40 -9.15 14.50
CA VAL A 37 2.00 -9.64 15.82
C VAL A 37 1.14 -8.60 16.50
N CYS A 38 -0.03 -9.04 16.96
CA CYS A 38 -0.85 -8.31 17.90
C CYS A 38 -0.87 -9.08 19.22
N ALA A 39 -0.64 -8.36 20.32
CA ALA A 39 -0.62 -8.96 21.66
C ALA A 39 -1.33 -8.08 22.68
N VAL A 40 -1.96 -8.69 23.68
CA VAL A 40 -2.51 -7.96 24.82
C VAL A 40 -2.22 -8.71 26.10
N VAL A 41 -1.82 -7.98 27.14
CA VAL A 41 -1.58 -8.56 28.46
C VAL A 41 -2.82 -8.36 29.34
N HIS A 42 -3.24 -9.40 30.03
CA HIS A 42 -4.34 -9.38 30.98
C HIS A 42 -4.04 -10.27 32.20
N SER A 43 -4.67 -9.98 33.33
CA SER A 43 -4.46 -10.74 34.57
C SER A 43 -5.57 -11.76 34.87
N CYS A 44 -6.56 -11.87 33.98
CA CYS A 44 -7.81 -12.61 34.21
C CYS A 44 -7.89 -13.86 33.32
N PRO A 45 -7.52 -15.07 33.80
CA PRO A 45 -7.44 -16.27 32.96
C PRO A 45 -8.78 -16.76 32.41
N GLU A 46 -9.86 -16.61 33.19
CA GLU A 46 -11.23 -17.00 32.81
C GLU A 46 -11.91 -15.99 31.87
N ALA A 47 -11.39 -14.76 31.82
CA ALA A 47 -11.93 -13.66 31.02
C ALA A 47 -10.92 -13.17 29.99
N ALA A 48 -10.39 -14.10 29.18
CA ALA A 48 -9.44 -13.77 28.15
C ALA A 48 -10.08 -13.03 26.96
N PRO A 49 -9.44 -11.98 26.44
CA PRO A 49 -9.94 -11.27 25.26
C PRO A 49 -9.73 -12.08 23.97
N ALA A 50 -10.64 -11.91 23.02
CA ALA A 50 -10.48 -12.35 21.64
C ALA A 50 -9.80 -11.24 20.82
N LEU A 51 -8.74 -11.58 20.09
CA LEU A 51 -8.00 -10.66 19.24
C LEU A 51 -8.46 -10.75 17.78
N HIS A 52 -8.67 -9.60 17.16
CA HIS A 52 -9.10 -9.49 15.77
C HIS A 52 -8.29 -8.45 15.01
N TRP A 53 -7.90 -8.79 13.79
CA TRP A 53 -7.31 -7.85 12.84
C TRP A 53 -8.40 -7.17 12.01
N SER A 54 -8.16 -5.93 11.59
CA SER A 54 -8.99 -5.27 10.58
C SER A 54 -8.91 -6.02 9.25
N SER A 55 -10.00 -5.99 8.49
CA SER A 55 -10.01 -6.55 7.14
C SER A 55 -9.10 -5.73 6.22
N ILE A 56 -8.17 -6.40 5.54
CA ILE A 56 -7.28 -5.83 4.52
C ILE A 56 -7.66 -6.50 3.20
N ARG A 57 -7.72 -5.76 2.09
CA ARG A 57 -7.86 -6.31 0.73
C ARG A 57 -6.52 -6.88 0.23
N ALA A 58 -5.89 -7.68 1.06
CA ALA A 58 -4.82 -8.54 0.63
C ALA A 58 -5.47 -9.87 0.24
N GLU A 59 -5.38 -10.22 -1.05
CA GLU A 59 -5.87 -11.49 -1.59
C GLU A 59 -5.28 -12.72 -0.88
N GLN A 60 -4.26 -12.53 -0.03
CA GLN A 60 -3.55 -13.57 0.71
C GLN A 60 -3.19 -13.12 2.13
N THR A 61 -4.20 -12.79 2.95
CA THR A 61 -4.03 -12.71 4.41
C THR A 61 -4.41 -14.04 5.07
N ILE A 62 -3.53 -14.53 5.95
CA ILE A 62 -3.78 -15.74 6.73
C ILE A 62 -3.57 -15.39 8.21
N ALA A 63 -4.67 -15.29 8.95
CA ALA A 63 -4.62 -15.16 10.40
C ALA A 63 -4.34 -16.54 11.03
N GLN A 64 -3.29 -16.61 11.85
CA GLN A 64 -3.01 -17.79 12.64
C GLN A 64 -3.97 -17.89 13.84
N PRO A 65 -4.21 -19.09 14.38
CA PRO A 65 -4.96 -19.25 15.62
C PRO A 65 -4.37 -18.41 16.76
N GLN A 66 -5.25 -17.84 17.59
CA GLN A 66 -4.81 -17.14 18.80
C GLN A 66 -4.08 -18.10 19.74
N SER A 67 -2.99 -17.62 20.33
CA SER A 67 -2.14 -18.35 21.26
C SER A 67 -1.97 -17.57 22.55
N ARG A 68 -1.74 -18.30 23.65
CA ARG A 68 -1.58 -17.74 24.99
C ARG A 68 -0.20 -18.03 25.54
N ARG A 69 0.41 -17.03 26.18
CA ARG A 69 1.69 -17.13 26.87
C ARG A 69 1.57 -16.70 28.33
N LEU A 70 2.07 -17.50 29.27
CA LEU A 70 2.14 -17.15 30.68
C LEU A 70 3.28 -16.15 30.92
N LEU A 71 3.00 -15.07 31.64
CA LEU A 71 3.98 -14.09 32.09
C LEU A 71 4.09 -14.15 33.62
N GLN A 72 5.11 -13.52 34.20
CA GLN A 72 5.29 -13.47 35.66
C GLN A 72 4.07 -12.87 36.38
N ASN A 73 3.41 -11.87 35.78
CA ASN A 73 2.30 -11.12 36.39
C ASN A 73 1.02 -11.14 35.51
N GLY A 74 0.74 -12.23 34.81
CA GLY A 74 -0.48 -12.37 34.01
C GLY A 74 -0.31 -13.25 32.78
N TRP A 75 -1.14 -13.00 31.78
CA TRP A 75 -1.22 -13.75 30.53
C TRP A 75 -1.12 -12.80 29.36
N GLU A 76 -0.39 -13.21 28.32
CA GLU A 76 -0.35 -12.54 27.03
C GLU A 76 -1.15 -13.35 26.02
N GLU A 77 -2.24 -12.77 25.52
CA GLU A 77 -2.94 -13.28 24.34
C GLU A 77 -2.23 -12.71 23.11
N ARG A 78 -2.02 -13.55 22.10
CA ARG A 78 -1.25 -13.22 20.90
C ARG A 78 -1.91 -13.81 19.66
N VAL A 79 -2.05 -13.00 18.63
CA VAL A 79 -2.48 -13.43 17.30
C VAL A 79 -1.47 -12.95 16.25
N VAL A 80 -1.16 -13.83 15.28
CA VAL A 80 -0.22 -13.54 14.19
C VAL A 80 -0.99 -13.42 12.88
N LEU A 81 -0.74 -12.35 12.14
CA LEU A 81 -1.23 -12.18 10.78
C LEU A 81 -0.08 -12.39 9.80
N ASN A 82 -0.19 -13.42 8.96
CA ASN A 82 0.68 -13.56 7.81
C ASN A 82 0.08 -12.76 6.66
N LEU A 83 0.81 -11.74 6.22
CA LEU A 83 0.42 -10.84 5.15
C LEU A 83 1.36 -11.06 3.98
N LEU A 84 0.80 -11.30 2.78
CA LEU A 84 1.52 -11.11 1.53
C LEU A 84 1.13 -9.74 0.94
N PRO A 85 2.01 -8.73 1.01
CA PRO A 85 1.72 -7.39 0.50
C PRO A 85 1.57 -7.37 -1.03
N SER A 86 0.67 -6.53 -1.51
CA SER A 86 0.47 -6.22 -2.93
C SER A 86 0.34 -4.72 -3.14
N SER A 87 0.47 -4.24 -4.39
CA SER A 87 0.22 -2.84 -4.73
C SER A 87 -1.17 -2.37 -4.27
N GLY A 88 -2.19 -3.23 -4.32
CA GLY A 88 -3.55 -2.90 -3.87
C GLY A 88 -3.69 -2.72 -2.35
N SER A 89 -2.74 -3.23 -1.56
CA SER A 89 -2.70 -3.05 -0.11
C SER A 89 -2.00 -1.76 0.33
N HIS A 90 -1.33 -1.05 -0.60
CA HIS A 90 -0.69 0.23 -0.32
C HIS A 90 -1.74 1.25 0.14
N GLY A 91 -1.48 1.90 1.28
CA GLY A 91 -2.36 2.91 1.86
C GLY A 91 -3.53 2.36 2.69
N GLU A 92 -3.74 1.03 2.76
CA GLU A 92 -4.76 0.45 3.64
C GLU A 92 -4.40 0.58 5.12
N VAL A 93 -5.42 0.62 5.98
CA VAL A 93 -5.23 0.80 7.43
C VAL A 93 -5.38 -0.52 8.17
N LEU A 94 -4.28 -0.94 8.77
CA LEU A 94 -4.22 -2.10 9.65
C LEU A 94 -4.42 -1.69 11.11
N ARG A 95 -5.33 -2.39 11.80
CA ARG A 95 -5.59 -2.21 13.23
C ARG A 95 -5.87 -3.56 13.86
N CYS A 96 -5.46 -3.73 15.11
CA CYS A 96 -5.87 -4.86 15.92
C CYS A 96 -6.84 -4.40 17.01
N SER A 97 -7.77 -5.28 17.38
CA SER A 97 -8.74 -5.06 18.45
C SER A 97 -8.75 -6.23 19.42
N ALA A 98 -9.02 -5.94 20.68
CA ALA A 98 -9.23 -6.90 21.75
C ALA A 98 -10.66 -6.77 22.27
N VAL A 99 -11.45 -7.84 22.08
CA VAL A 99 -12.85 -7.91 22.54
C VAL A 99 -12.90 -8.75 23.80
N PHE A 100 -13.29 -8.14 24.91
CA PHE A 100 -13.36 -8.79 26.21
C PHE A 100 -14.74 -9.43 26.40
N PRO A 101 -14.86 -10.52 27.20
CA PRO A 101 -16.14 -11.17 27.47
C PRO A 101 -17.22 -10.25 28.07
N SER A 102 -16.82 -9.14 28.69
CA SER A 102 -17.73 -8.08 29.16
C SER A 102 -18.40 -7.26 28.05
N GLY A 103 -18.03 -7.48 26.79
CA GLY A 103 -18.46 -6.69 25.63
C GLY A 103 -17.66 -5.41 25.41
N LEU A 104 -16.65 -5.14 26.25
CA LEU A 104 -15.73 -4.02 26.04
C LEU A 104 -14.76 -4.35 24.91
N SER A 105 -14.48 -3.35 24.07
CA SER A 105 -13.50 -3.46 22.99
C SER A 105 -12.41 -2.41 23.16
N GLN A 106 -11.16 -2.83 23.04
CA GLN A 106 -10.01 -1.94 23.00
C GLN A 106 -9.30 -2.06 21.66
N PHE A 107 -8.70 -0.97 21.19
CA PHE A 107 -8.07 -0.90 19.88
C PHE A 107 -6.59 -0.57 20.01
N GLY A 108 -5.77 -1.28 19.24
CA GLY A 108 -4.36 -0.98 19.07
C GLY A 108 -4.15 0.22 18.13
N PRO A 109 -2.88 0.56 17.85
CA PRO A 109 -2.55 1.63 16.92
C PRO A 109 -3.08 1.34 15.51
N GLU A 110 -3.36 2.39 14.75
CA GLU A 110 -3.59 2.31 13.31
C GLU A 110 -2.26 2.41 12.57
N CYS A 111 -1.99 1.44 11.71
CA CYS A 111 -0.83 1.42 10.85
C CYS A 111 -1.29 1.52 9.41
N ARG A 112 -0.95 2.62 8.73
CA ARG A 112 -1.14 2.71 7.28
C ARG A 112 -0.04 1.91 6.59
N LEU A 113 -0.42 0.91 5.81
CA LEU A 113 0.53 0.07 5.10
C LEU A 113 1.23 0.89 4.01
N VAL A 114 2.55 0.85 4.02
CA VAL A 114 3.40 1.40 2.97
C VAL A 114 4.07 0.23 2.28
N VAL A 115 3.69 0.00 1.03
CA VAL A 115 4.18 -1.11 0.22
C VAL A 115 4.92 -0.54 -0.97
N ASP A 116 6.15 -0.97 -1.18
CA ASP A 116 6.97 -0.70 -2.35
C ASP A 116 6.65 -1.71 -3.45
N TYR A 117 6.32 -1.21 -4.64
CA TYR A 117 5.99 -2.00 -5.83
C TYR A 117 6.47 -1.28 -7.10
N ALA A 118 6.78 -2.07 -8.13
CA ALA A 118 7.16 -1.54 -9.45
C ALA A 118 6.00 -0.76 -10.08
N PRO A 119 6.27 0.15 -11.04
CA PRO A 119 5.21 0.93 -11.67
C PRO A 119 4.16 0.04 -12.36
N LYS A 120 2.89 0.41 -12.20
CA LYS A 120 1.72 -0.26 -12.79
C LYS A 120 0.83 0.77 -13.45
N ASN A 121 -0.09 0.30 -14.31
CA ASN A 121 -1.05 1.14 -15.01
C ASN A 121 -0.39 2.35 -15.70
N VAL A 122 0.75 2.11 -16.34
CA VAL A 122 1.49 3.18 -17.03
C VAL A 122 0.67 3.64 -18.23
N THR A 123 0.38 4.93 -18.30
CA THR A 123 -0.50 5.52 -19.32
C THR A 123 0.10 6.79 -19.90
N VAL A 124 -0.18 7.05 -21.17
CA VAL A 124 0.17 8.29 -21.87
C VAL A 124 -1.12 9.06 -22.12
N ASN A 125 -1.14 10.32 -21.68
CA ASN A 125 -2.26 11.23 -21.87
C ASN A 125 -1.81 12.45 -22.68
N VAL A 126 -2.72 13.01 -23.47
CA VAL A 126 -2.50 14.30 -24.13
C VAL A 126 -2.83 15.40 -23.13
N SER A 127 -1.83 16.18 -22.73
CA SER A 127 -1.99 17.30 -21.79
C SER A 127 -2.48 18.58 -22.49
N SER A 128 -2.18 18.73 -23.78
CA SER A 128 -2.70 19.83 -24.59
C SER A 128 -4.20 19.66 -24.88
N PRO A 129 -4.99 20.75 -25.06
CA PRO A 129 -6.36 20.64 -25.54
C PRO A 129 -6.44 19.85 -26.85
N LEU A 130 -7.41 18.96 -27.01
CA LEU A 130 -7.53 18.14 -28.25
C LEU A 130 -7.57 19.02 -29.51
N ASP A 131 -8.27 20.16 -29.46
CA ASP A 131 -8.37 21.13 -30.57
C ASP A 131 -7.03 21.80 -30.93
N SER A 132 -5.99 21.61 -30.12
CA SER A 132 -4.65 22.17 -30.34
C SER A 132 -3.67 21.19 -31.00
N VAL A 133 -4.08 19.93 -31.22
CA VAL A 133 -3.29 18.91 -31.93
C VAL A 133 -3.40 19.13 -33.45
N LEU A 134 -2.91 20.29 -33.88
CA LEU A 134 -2.87 20.71 -35.28
C LEU A 134 -1.43 20.65 -35.80
N GLU A 135 -1.28 20.39 -37.09
CA GLU A 135 0.03 20.40 -37.74
C GLU A 135 0.78 21.72 -37.45
N GLY A 136 2.04 21.60 -37.02
CA GLY A 136 2.90 22.74 -36.70
C GLY A 136 2.77 23.27 -35.26
N ASN A 137 1.78 22.83 -34.48
CA ASN A 137 1.66 23.19 -33.06
C ASN A 137 2.60 22.37 -32.16
N THR A 138 2.75 22.84 -30.92
CA THR A 138 3.40 22.08 -29.85
C THR A 138 2.37 21.25 -29.10
N VAL A 139 2.60 19.94 -29.02
CA VAL A 139 1.78 19.00 -28.26
C VAL A 139 2.56 18.53 -27.03
N ILE A 140 1.89 18.51 -25.88
CA ILE A 140 2.43 18.03 -24.62
C ILE A 140 1.76 16.71 -24.30
N LEU A 141 2.56 15.65 -24.15
CA LEU A 141 2.11 14.36 -23.64
C LEU A 141 2.59 14.20 -22.19
N SER A 142 1.78 13.58 -21.35
CA SER A 142 2.16 13.21 -19.98
C SER A 142 2.10 11.70 -19.78
N CYS A 143 3.09 11.17 -19.07
CA CYS A 143 3.20 9.78 -18.65
C CYS A 143 2.83 9.69 -17.18
N GLN A 144 1.87 8.83 -16.85
CA GLN A 144 1.45 8.57 -15.48
C GLN A 144 1.67 7.11 -15.14
N ALA A 145 2.05 6.83 -13.91
CA ALA A 145 2.22 5.48 -13.40
C ALA A 145 1.81 5.40 -11.93
N ASP A 146 1.13 4.32 -11.56
CA ASP A 146 0.84 3.96 -10.18
C ASP A 146 2.04 3.18 -9.61
N SER A 147 2.77 3.77 -8.67
CA SER A 147 3.95 3.15 -8.08
C SER A 147 4.26 3.68 -6.69
N HIS A 148 4.93 2.88 -5.88
CA HIS A 148 5.61 3.36 -4.68
C HIS A 148 6.99 2.70 -4.56
N PRO A 149 8.08 3.47 -4.35
CA PRO A 149 8.14 4.93 -4.40
C PRO A 149 7.77 5.48 -5.79
N ALA A 150 7.59 6.80 -5.89
CA ALA A 150 7.31 7.46 -7.16
C ALA A 150 8.45 7.21 -8.19
N PRO A 151 8.15 7.18 -9.50
CA PRO A 151 9.18 6.94 -10.51
C PRO A 151 10.23 8.05 -10.50
N HIS A 152 11.51 7.68 -10.54
CA HIS A 152 12.62 8.63 -10.61
C HIS A 152 13.06 8.88 -12.06
N THR A 153 12.69 7.99 -12.97
CA THR A 153 13.03 8.08 -14.39
C THR A 153 11.80 7.80 -15.26
N PHE A 154 11.63 8.63 -16.27
CA PHE A 154 10.68 8.43 -17.37
C PHE A 154 11.46 8.47 -18.68
N SER A 155 11.22 7.51 -19.57
CA SER A 155 11.80 7.48 -20.92
C SER A 155 10.69 7.44 -21.95
N TRP A 156 10.81 8.25 -23.00
CA TRP A 156 9.80 8.37 -24.04
C TRP A 156 10.28 7.75 -25.34
N PHE A 157 9.36 7.12 -26.05
CA PHE A 157 9.66 6.40 -27.28
C PHE A 157 8.62 6.73 -28.33
N GLN A 158 9.08 6.74 -29.58
CA GLN A 158 8.24 6.89 -30.75
C GLN A 158 8.41 5.67 -31.65
N TRP A 159 7.29 5.16 -32.17
CA TRP A 159 7.32 4.32 -33.36
C TRP A 159 7.09 5.21 -34.58
N ALA A 160 8.11 5.36 -35.42
CA ALA A 160 8.05 6.15 -36.65
C ALA A 160 8.79 5.44 -37.78
N ALA A 161 8.21 5.42 -38.98
CA ALA A 161 8.81 4.79 -40.17
C ALA A 161 9.28 3.33 -39.95
N GLY A 162 8.55 2.54 -39.14
CA GLY A 162 8.86 1.13 -38.89
C GLY A 162 10.01 0.88 -37.90
N ARG A 163 10.52 1.91 -37.22
CA ARG A 163 11.57 1.81 -36.20
C ARG A 163 11.14 2.47 -34.89
N GLU A 164 11.62 1.90 -33.80
CA GLU A 164 11.56 2.53 -32.48
C GLU A 164 12.66 3.57 -32.35
N GLN A 165 12.30 4.73 -31.82
CA GLN A 165 13.23 5.81 -31.54
C GLN A 165 13.04 6.28 -30.10
N LEU A 166 14.13 6.29 -29.33
CA LEU A 166 14.17 6.95 -28.03
C LEU A 166 14.06 8.47 -28.25
N LEU A 167 13.02 9.06 -27.68
CA LEU A 167 12.83 10.51 -27.62
C LEU A 167 13.48 10.99 -26.34
N THR A 168 14.58 11.74 -26.46
CA THR A 168 15.34 12.20 -25.30
C THR A 168 14.50 13.14 -24.42
N ALA A 169 13.90 12.60 -23.38
CA ALA A 169 13.35 13.33 -22.25
C ALA A 169 13.98 12.73 -20.99
N GLN A 170 15.24 13.07 -20.71
CA GLN A 170 16.00 12.41 -19.64
C GLN A 170 15.46 12.67 -18.24
N ARG A 171 14.60 13.69 -18.05
CA ARG A 171 13.96 14.02 -16.78
C ARG A 171 12.63 14.71 -17.02
N GLY A 172 11.55 13.95 -17.01
CA GLY A 172 10.21 14.54 -17.07
C GLY A 172 9.16 13.50 -17.35
N HIS A 173 8.10 13.52 -16.55
CA HIS A 173 6.86 12.80 -16.87
C HIS A 173 6.14 13.42 -18.08
N GLU A 174 6.66 14.51 -18.67
CA GLU A 174 6.11 15.16 -19.84
C GLU A 174 7.06 15.10 -21.04
N LEU A 175 6.48 14.94 -22.22
CA LEU A 175 7.16 15.03 -23.51
C LEU A 175 6.59 16.21 -24.30
N TYR A 176 7.49 17.08 -24.74
CA TYR A 176 7.18 18.24 -25.57
C TYR A 176 7.51 17.93 -27.03
N ILE A 177 6.47 17.81 -27.86
CA ILE A 177 6.60 17.58 -29.30
C ILE A 177 6.41 18.92 -29.99
N ASN A 178 7.50 19.54 -30.43
CA ASN A 178 7.47 20.81 -31.13
C ASN A 178 7.18 20.61 -32.62
N LYS A 179 6.28 21.42 -33.18
CA LYS A 179 5.91 21.37 -34.61
C LYS A 179 5.51 19.96 -35.04
N ILE A 180 4.44 19.45 -34.42
CA ILE A 180 3.95 18.12 -34.75
C ILE A 180 3.62 18.00 -36.24
N ILE A 181 4.07 16.93 -36.87
CA ILE A 181 3.81 16.63 -38.28
C ILE A 181 2.59 15.74 -38.40
N ARG A 182 1.92 15.77 -39.56
CA ARG A 182 0.70 14.98 -39.80
C ARG A 182 0.94 13.46 -39.92
N GLU A 183 2.19 13.01 -39.93
CA GLU A 183 2.47 11.59 -39.99
C GLU A 183 2.01 10.88 -38.70
N PRO A 184 1.36 9.71 -38.80
CA PRO A 184 0.91 8.98 -37.62
C PRO A 184 2.13 8.53 -36.81
N GLY A 185 2.30 9.12 -35.63
CA GLY A 185 3.26 8.72 -34.62
C GLY A 185 2.58 7.93 -33.51
N GLN A 186 3.17 6.80 -33.12
CA GLN A 186 2.77 6.12 -31.88
C GLN A 186 3.77 6.48 -30.78
N TYR A 187 3.27 7.00 -29.67
CA TYR A 187 4.08 7.44 -28.53
C TYR A 187 3.81 6.54 -27.34
N TRP A 188 4.87 6.10 -26.68
CA TRP A 188 4.75 5.35 -25.43
C TRP A 188 5.85 5.78 -24.45
N CYS A 189 5.61 5.54 -23.18
CA CYS A 189 6.56 5.87 -22.13
C CYS A 189 6.90 4.66 -21.28
N GLN A 190 8.11 4.67 -20.74
CA GLN A 190 8.59 3.77 -19.71
C GLN A 190 8.74 4.56 -18.41
N ALA A 191 8.19 4.04 -17.32
CA ALA A 191 8.38 4.56 -15.97
C ALA A 191 9.25 3.60 -15.16
N GLU A 192 10.17 4.15 -14.36
CA GLU A 192 11.12 3.39 -13.55
C GLU A 192 11.17 3.94 -12.12
N ASN A 193 11.03 3.03 -11.15
CA ASN A 193 11.29 3.29 -9.74
C ASN A 193 12.31 2.28 -9.20
N THR A 194 12.63 2.35 -7.91
CA THR A 194 13.58 1.45 -7.26
C THR A 194 13.16 -0.03 -7.26
N MET A 195 11.89 -0.31 -7.54
CA MET A 195 11.30 -1.65 -7.54
C MET A 195 11.24 -2.28 -8.93
N GLY A 196 11.38 -1.47 -9.99
CA GLY A 196 11.41 -1.97 -11.35
C GLY A 196 10.89 -0.97 -12.38
N ILE A 197 10.53 -1.53 -13.53
CA ILE A 197 10.23 -0.79 -14.77
C ILE A 197 8.91 -1.29 -15.35
N ALA A 198 8.09 -0.38 -15.87
CA ALA A 198 6.93 -0.73 -16.69
C ALA A 198 6.74 0.26 -17.84
N HIS A 199 6.04 -0.17 -18.88
CA HIS A 199 5.76 0.63 -20.08
C HIS A 199 4.26 0.82 -20.29
N SER A 200 3.90 1.93 -20.91
CA SER A 200 2.54 2.19 -21.35
C SER A 200 2.20 1.38 -22.60
N GLN A 201 0.90 1.26 -22.89
CA GLN A 201 0.48 0.96 -24.25
C GLN A 201 0.81 2.15 -25.18
N PRO A 202 1.05 1.91 -26.48
CA PRO A 202 1.25 2.99 -27.44
C PRO A 202 -0.01 3.84 -27.64
N LEU A 203 0.15 5.16 -27.53
CA LEU A 203 -0.85 6.15 -27.90
C LEU A 203 -0.67 6.51 -29.39
N LEU A 204 -1.70 6.23 -30.20
CA LEU A 204 -1.79 6.78 -31.55
C LEU A 204 -2.26 8.23 -31.46
N LEU A 205 -1.43 9.16 -31.91
CA LEU A 205 -1.76 10.58 -31.91
C LEU A 205 -2.31 10.97 -33.28
N ASP A 206 -3.58 11.37 -33.32
CA ASP A 206 -4.25 11.87 -34.53
C ASP A 206 -4.04 13.38 -34.65
N VAL A 207 -3.45 13.81 -35.76
CA VAL A 207 -3.08 15.21 -36.01
C VAL A 207 -4.05 15.80 -37.03
N LEU A 208 -4.79 16.83 -36.59
CA LEU A 208 -5.85 17.47 -37.36
C LEU A 208 -5.31 18.42 -38.44
#